data_AF-A0AAD9XBF7-F1
#
_entry.id   AF-A0AAD9XBF7-F1
#
_cell.length_a   1.000
_cell.length_b   1.000
_cell.length_c   1.000
_cell.angle_alpha   90.00
_cell.angle_beta   90.00
_cell.angle_gamma   90.00
#
_symmetry.space_group_name_H-M   'P 1'
#
loop_
_entity.id
_entity.type
_entity.pdbx_description
1 polymer ?
#
loop_
_entity_poly.entity_id
_entity_poly.type
_entity_poly.pdbx_seq_one_letter_code
_entity_poly.pdbx_strand_id
1 'polypeptide(L)'
;MAYIYNLKEEKKREAADEAVFPCVLQIVPEYVVHNKNSIVLGVDVLEGIAKIVGCNHEEQQKMFGRHFDVEDELVSHISRRSIDVLKAYYRDDLSRDEWKLVVKLNLFKIQ
;
A
#
# COMPACT_ATOMS: atom_id res chain seq x y z
N MET A 1 -17.68 28.66 4.25
CA MET A 1 -17.53 27.30 3.68
C MET A 1 -16.15 27.06 3.05
N ALA A 2 -15.58 28.03 2.31
CA ALA A 2 -14.22 27.90 1.73
C ALA A 2 -13.10 27.65 2.76
N TYR A 3 -13.12 28.33 3.91
CA TYR A 3 -12.09 28.16 4.94
C TYR A 3 -12.02 26.74 5.53
N ILE A 4 -13.18 26.14 5.83
CA ILE A 4 -13.26 24.78 6.37
C ILE A 4 -12.81 23.75 5.33
N TYR A 5 -13.14 23.97 4.06
CA TYR A 5 -12.69 23.11 2.96
C TYR A 5 -11.17 23.14 2.82
N ASN A 6 -10.58 24.34 2.78
CA ASN A 6 -9.13 24.52 2.69
C ASN A 6 -8.39 23.85 3.85
N LEU A 7 -8.89 23.99 5.09
CA LEU A 7 -8.32 23.31 6.26
C LEU A 7 -8.38 21.78 6.16
N LYS A 8 -9.47 21.23 5.60
CA LYS A 8 -9.61 19.78 5.40
C LYS A 8 -8.63 19.28 4.34
N GLU A 9 -8.46 20.02 3.24
CA GLU A 9 -7.51 19.68 2.19
C GLU A 9 -6.06 19.78 2.65
N GLU A 10 -5.72 20.79 3.45
CA GLU A 10 -4.39 20.95 4.02
C GLU A 10 -4.04 19.77 4.92
N LYS A 11 -4.94 19.38 5.83
CA LYS A 11 -4.76 18.19 6.67
C LYS A 11 -4.70 16.89 5.88
N LYS A 12 -5.48 16.78 4.80
CA LYS A 12 -5.42 15.64 3.87
C LYS A 12 -4.04 15.53 3.22
N ARG A 13 -3.46 16.66 2.82
CA ARG A 13 -2.11 16.73 2.24
C ARG A 13 -1.04 16.36 3.26
N GLU A 14 -1.13 16.86 4.50
CA GLU A 14 -0.20 16.51 5.58
C GLU A 14 -0.25 15.02 5.93
N ALA A 15 -1.45 14.43 5.93
CA ALA A 15 -1.63 13.01 6.21
C ALA A 15 -1.41 12.11 4.98
N ALA A 16 -1.09 12.67 3.81
CA ALA A 16 -1.00 11.91 2.56
C ALA A 16 0.10 10.85 2.58
N ASP A 17 1.18 11.09 3.33
CA ASP A 17 2.30 10.15 3.47
C ASP A 17 1.94 8.95 4.36
N GLU A 18 1.01 9.14 5.30
CA GLU A 18 0.50 8.06 6.14
C GLU A 18 -0.59 7.23 5.42
N ALA A 19 -1.17 7.76 4.34
CA ALA A 19 -2.22 7.11 3.57
C ALA A 19 -1.64 6.00 2.67
N VAL A 20 -1.82 4.75 3.11
CA VAL A 20 -1.49 3.55 2.32
C VAL A 20 -2.75 2.99 1.70
N PHE A 21 -2.79 2.96 0.37
CA PHE A 21 -3.93 2.47 -0.41
C PHE A 21 -3.91 0.94 -0.53
N PRO A 22 -5.09 0.29 -0.57
CA PRO A 22 -5.16 -1.15 -0.78
C PRO A 22 -4.66 -1.49 -2.19
N CYS A 23 -3.75 -2.45 -2.28
CA CYS A 23 -3.22 -2.94 -3.53
C CYS A 23 -2.87 -4.42 -3.41
N VAL A 24 -3.17 -5.19 -4.45
CA VAL A 24 -2.71 -6.57 -4.67
C VAL A 24 -1.92 -6.57 -5.97
N LEU A 25 -0.70 -7.08 -5.87
CA LEU A 25 0.28 -7.11 -6.93
C LEU A 25 0.72 -8.55 -7.18
N GLN A 26 0.83 -8.94 -8.44
CA GLN A 26 1.41 -10.20 -8.84
C GLN A 26 2.83 -9.98 -9.34
N ILE A 27 3.78 -10.80 -8.91
CA ILE A 27 5.16 -10.75 -9.41
C ILE A 27 5.21 -11.38 -10.80
N VAL A 28 5.86 -10.70 -11.74
CA VAL A 28 6.10 -11.22 -13.09
C VAL A 28 7.47 -11.92 -13.10
N PRO A 29 7.52 -13.26 -13.21
CA PRO A 29 8.76 -14.03 -13.04
C PRO A 29 9.90 -13.62 -13.99
N GLU A 30 9.56 -13.21 -15.21
CA GLU A 30 10.50 -12.79 -16.24
C GLU A 30 11.27 -11.51 -15.88
N TYR A 31 10.78 -10.74 -14.90
CA TYR A 31 11.29 -9.43 -14.54
C TYR A 31 11.75 -9.36 -13.08
N VAL A 32 12.39 -10.41 -12.58
CA VAL A 32 12.99 -10.44 -11.24
C VAL A 32 14.50 -10.26 -11.30
N VAL A 33 15.01 -9.16 -10.75
CA VAL A 33 16.44 -8.86 -10.66
C VAL A 33 16.83 -8.65 -9.20
N HIS A 34 17.77 -9.46 -8.72
CA HIS A 34 18.31 -9.34 -7.37
C HIS A 34 19.77 -8.86 -7.42
N ASN A 35 20.11 -7.89 -6.58
CA ASN A 35 21.49 -7.46 -6.31
C ASN A 35 21.70 -7.47 -4.79
N LYS A 36 22.96 -7.42 -4.33
CA LYS A 36 23.34 -7.58 -2.91
C LYS A 36 22.56 -6.67 -1.95
N ASN A 37 22.10 -5.51 -2.40
CA ASN A 37 21.45 -4.50 -1.56
C ASN A 37 20.06 -4.06 -2.07
N SER A 38 19.54 -4.64 -3.16
CA SER A 38 18.25 -4.22 -3.72
C SER A 38 17.58 -5.34 -4.50
N ILE A 39 16.25 -5.37 -4.44
CA ILE A 39 15.40 -6.26 -5.22
C ILE A 39 14.57 -5.40 -6.17
N VAL A 40 14.61 -5.72 -7.45
CA VAL A 40 13.76 -5.11 -8.49
C VAL A 40 12.83 -6.21 -9.01
N LEU A 41 11.53 -5.96 -8.94
CA LEU A 41 10.49 -6.89 -9.39
C LEU A 41 9.62 -6.17 -10.43
N GLY A 42 9.38 -6.81 -11.56
CA GLY A 42 8.23 -6.49 -12.40
C GLY A 42 6.98 -6.98 -11.70
N VAL A 43 5.96 -6.14 -11.63
CA VAL A 43 4.68 -6.46 -10.97
C VAL A 43 3.51 -6.00 -11.82
N ASP A 44 2.45 -6.80 -11.81
CA ASP A 44 1.15 -6.44 -12.36
C ASP A 44 0.19 -6.05 -11.23
N VAL A 45 -0.58 -4.99 -11.43
CA VAL A 45 -1.61 -4.58 -10.46
C VAL A 45 -2.87 -5.38 -10.73
N LEU A 46 -3.21 -6.30 -9.80
CA LEU A 46 -4.42 -7.13 -9.90
C LEU A 46 -5.65 -6.39 -9.36
N GLU A 47 -5.53 -5.82 -8.15
CA GLU A 47 -6.63 -5.12 -7.48
C GLU A 47 -6.13 -3.87 -6.76
N GLY A 48 -6.97 -2.83 -6.76
CA GLY A 48 -6.70 -1.59 -6.01
C GLY A 48 -5.75 -0.64 -6.72
N ILE A 49 -5.07 0.21 -5.94
CA ILE A 49 -4.21 1.26 -6.45
C ILE A 49 -2.88 1.23 -5.70
N ALA A 50 -1.78 1.10 -6.45
CA ALA A 50 -0.44 1.24 -5.92
C ALA A 50 -0.06 2.73 -5.83
N LYS A 51 0.34 3.18 -4.63
CA LYS A 51 1.03 4.45 -4.42
C LYS A 51 2.42 4.15 -3.90
N ILE A 52 3.45 4.68 -4.58
CA ILE A 52 4.83 4.55 -4.12
C ILE A 52 5.04 5.54 -2.98
N VAL A 53 5.45 5.03 -1.83
CA VAL A 53 5.91 5.82 -0.68
C VAL A 53 7.34 5.39 -0.40
N GLY A 54 8.24 6.35 -0.16
CA GLY A 54 9.63 6.02 0.16
C GLY A 54 9.70 5.19 1.45
N CYS A 55 10.23 3.97 1.39
CA CYS A 55 10.49 3.17 2.58
C CYS A 55 11.70 3.72 3.34
N ASN A 56 11.59 3.81 4.66
CA ASN A 56 12.76 4.01 5.52
C ASN A 56 13.64 2.75 5.46
N HIS A 57 14.96 2.94 5.44
CA HIS A 57 15.95 1.86 5.31
C HIS A 57 15.97 0.86 6.50
N GLU A 58 15.20 1.14 7.56
CA GLU A 58 15.15 0.35 8.80
C GLU A 58 14.14 -0.82 8.73
N GLU A 59 13.23 -0.85 7.75
CA GLU A 59 12.40 -2.04 7.53
C GLU A 59 13.29 -3.18 6.99
N GLN A 60 13.36 -4.29 7.74
CA GLN A 60 14.19 -5.46 7.40
C GLN A 60 14.09 -5.79 5.91
N GLN A 61 15.22 -5.71 5.21
CA GLN A 61 15.32 -6.11 3.81
C GLN A 61 14.83 -7.56 3.66
N LYS A 62 13.74 -7.75 2.93
CA LYS A 62 13.24 -9.08 2.57
C LYS A 62 14.20 -9.71 1.56
N MET A 63 14.34 -11.02 1.62
CA MET A 63 15.20 -11.78 0.70
C MET A 63 14.32 -12.63 -0.21
N PHE A 64 14.44 -12.41 -1.52
CA PHE A 64 13.83 -13.26 -2.55
C PHE A 64 14.37 -14.69 -2.44
N GLY A 65 13.49 -15.69 -2.54
CA GLY A 65 13.80 -17.12 -2.36
C GLY A 65 13.91 -17.58 -0.89
N ARG A 66 13.78 -16.67 0.08
CA ARG A 66 13.75 -17.03 1.52
C ARG A 66 12.50 -16.53 2.22
N HIS A 67 12.12 -15.27 1.98
CA HIS A 67 10.94 -14.65 2.59
C HIS A 67 9.73 -14.62 1.67
N PHE A 68 9.97 -14.63 0.36
CA PHE A 68 8.95 -14.66 -0.68
C PHE A 68 9.57 -15.19 -1.98
N ASP A 69 8.76 -15.72 -2.89
CA ASP A 69 9.11 -16.24 -4.21
C ASP A 69 8.21 -15.65 -5.30
N VAL A 70 8.44 -16.00 -6.57
CA VAL A 70 7.65 -15.51 -7.73
C VAL A 70 6.19 -15.93 -7.69
N GLU A 71 5.87 -17.02 -7.00
CA GLU A 71 4.51 -17.53 -6.87
C GLU A 71 3.70 -16.75 -5.82
N ASP A 72 4.36 -15.92 -5.01
CA ASP A 72 3.70 -15.14 -3.96
C ASP A 72 3.06 -13.85 -4.51
N GLU A 73 1.89 -13.52 -3.99
CA GLU A 73 1.24 -12.23 -4.20
C GLU A 73 1.78 -11.19 -3.19
N LEU A 74 2.06 -10.00 -3.68
CA LEU A 74 2.44 -8.87 -2.84
C LEU A 74 1.21 -8.03 -2.53
N VAL A 75 1.02 -7.69 -1.26
CA VAL A 75 -0.11 -6.86 -0.82
C VAL A 75 0.37 -5.64 -0.07
N SER A 76 -0.35 -4.52 -0.20
CA SER A 76 -0.06 -3.32 0.58
C SER A 76 -0.10 -3.59 2.08
N HIS A 77 0.96 -3.24 2.80
CA HIS A 77 0.96 -3.29 4.26
C HIS A 77 0.21 -2.08 4.84
N ILE A 78 -1.11 -2.20 4.99
CA ILE A 78 -1.95 -1.10 5.51
C ILE A 78 -1.90 -1.07 7.04
N SER A 79 -1.36 0.00 7.63
CA SER A 79 -1.32 0.17 9.09
C SER A 79 -2.68 0.65 9.63
N ARG A 80 -2.90 0.53 10.94
CA ARG A 80 -4.12 1.08 11.56
C ARG A 80 -4.22 2.60 11.38
N ARG A 81 -3.10 3.32 11.48
CA ARG A 81 -3.03 4.76 11.23
C ARG A 81 -3.47 5.08 9.80
N SER A 82 -2.97 4.33 8.83
CA SER A 82 -3.36 4.46 7.42
C SER A 82 -4.86 4.26 7.22
N ILE A 83 -5.47 3.27 7.87
CA ILE A 83 -6.93 3.04 7.79
C ILE A 83 -7.72 4.24 8.35
N ASP A 84 -7.27 4.80 9.46
CA ASP A 84 -7.95 5.94 10.08
C ASP A 84 -7.83 7.20 9.20
N VAL A 85 -6.67 7.42 8.56
CA VAL A 85 -6.45 8.48 7.56
C VAL A 85 -7.36 8.27 6.34
N LEU A 86 -7.44 7.05 5.80
CA LEU A 86 -8.32 6.74 4.67
C LEU A 86 -9.78 7.04 5.00
N LYS A 87 -10.24 6.67 6.20
CA LYS A 87 -11.62 6.94 6.65
C LYS A 87 -11.90 8.43 6.85
N ALA A 88 -10.91 9.19 7.31
CA ALA A 88 -11.07 10.61 7.61
C ALA A 88 -11.06 11.50 6.35
N TYR A 89 -10.17 11.19 5.38
CA TYR A 89 -9.89 12.09 4.26
C TYR A 89 -10.17 11.51 2.86
N TYR A 90 -10.19 10.19 2.71
CA TYR A 90 -10.29 9.50 1.41
C TYR A 90 -11.54 8.61 1.28
N ARG A 91 -12.48 8.70 2.23
CA ARG A 91 -13.67 7.84 2.24
C ARG A 91 -14.51 7.95 0.99
N ASP A 92 -14.67 9.16 0.49
CA ASP A 92 -15.48 9.47 -0.70
C ASP A 92 -14.68 9.31 -1.99
N ASP A 93 -13.35 9.24 -1.91
CA ASP A 93 -12.46 9.03 -3.06
C ASP A 93 -12.31 7.54 -3.42
N LEU A 94 -12.59 6.65 -2.47
CA LEU A 94 -12.49 5.21 -2.65
C LEU A 94 -13.83 4.59 -3.03
N SER A 95 -13.81 3.76 -4.06
CA SER A 95 -14.91 2.91 -4.47
C SER A 95 -15.24 1.87 -3.39
N ARG A 96 -16.43 1.27 -3.51
CA ARG A 96 -16.87 0.20 -2.59
C ARG A 96 -15.95 -1.02 -2.64
N ASP A 97 -15.40 -1.34 -3.81
CA ASP A 97 -14.55 -2.53 -3.97
C ASP A 97 -13.17 -2.31 -3.36
N GLU A 98 -12.60 -1.11 -3.46
CA GLU A 98 -11.38 -0.75 -2.73
C GLU A 98 -11.59 -0.80 -1.22
N TRP A 99 -12.73 -0.33 -0.72
CA TRP A 99 -13.06 -0.46 0.71
C TRP A 99 -13.21 -1.91 1.17
N LYS A 100 -13.77 -2.79 0.33
CA LYS A 100 -13.79 -4.24 0.61
C LYS A 100 -12.37 -4.78 0.67
N LEU A 101 -11.49 -4.35 -0.22
CA LEU A 101 -10.10 -4.78 -0.25
C LEU A 101 -9.34 -4.34 1.02
N VAL A 102 -9.58 -3.11 1.52
CA VAL A 102 -9.03 -2.66 2.81
C VAL A 102 -9.43 -3.61 3.95
N VAL A 103 -10.70 -4.01 4.00
CA VAL A 103 -11.19 -4.92 5.05
C VAL A 103 -10.60 -6.31 4.90
N LYS A 104 -10.56 -6.84 3.67
CA LYS A 104 -9.94 -8.14 3.34
C LYS A 104 -8.49 -8.17 3.81
N LEU A 105 -7.67 -7.19 3.41
CA LEU A 105 -6.24 -7.12 3.76
C LEU A 105 -6.00 -6.88 5.27
N ASN A 106 -6.90 -6.18 5.96
CA ASN A 106 -6.78 -5.99 7.41
C ASN A 106 -7.04 -7.29 8.20
N LEU A 107 -7.86 -8.21 7.69
CA LEU A 107 -8.12 -9.50 8.33
C LEU A 107 -6.92 -10.45 8.23
N PHE A 108 -6.16 -10.41 7.13
CA PHE A 108 -4.97 -11.25 6.95
C PHE A 108 -3.86 -11.02 7.98
N LYS A 109 -3.83 -9.84 8.64
CA LYS A 109 -2.84 -9.54 9.69
C LYS A 109 -3.16 -10.16 11.06
N ILE A 110 -4.33 -10.78 11.24
CA ILE A 110 -4.80 -11.32 12.54
C ILE A 110 -4.46 -12.81 12.69
N GLN A 111 -3.94 -13.48 11.66
CA GLN A 111 -3.52 -14.89 11.68
C GLN A 111 -2.04 -15.08 11.98
#